data_AF-A0A9W5ZVX4-F1
#
_entry.id   AF-A0A9W5ZVX4-F1
#
_cell.length_a   1.000
_cell.length_b   1.000
_cell.length_c   1.000
_cell.angle_alpha   90.00
_cell.angle_beta   90.00
_cell.angle_gamma   90.00
#
_symmetry.space_group_name_H-M   'P 1'
#
loop_
_entity.id
_entity.type
_entity.pdbx_description
1 polymer ?
#
loop_
_entity_poly.entity_id
_entity_poly.type
_entity_poly.pdbx_seq_one_letter_code
_entity_poly.pdbx_strand_id
1 'polypeptide(L)'
;MGSDIPSTTSRITQNAQKFPTSGFDIIQPNEKMEEEELPDYEARRFYPVRLGEIYQNRYQVVAKLGFGSSATTWLSRDLTEKATMSH
;
A
#
# COMPACT_ATOMS: atom_id res chain seq x y z
N MET A 1 21.11 24.90 -1.00
CA MET A 1 20.89 23.45 -0.95
C MET A 1 19.38 23.21 -0.99
N GLY A 2 18.85 22.76 -2.13
CA GLY A 2 17.51 22.15 -2.26
C GLY A 2 16.27 23.06 -2.26
N SER A 3 16.03 23.76 -3.37
CA SER A 3 14.74 24.36 -3.72
C SER A 3 13.75 23.31 -4.28
N ASP A 4 12.45 23.60 -4.14
CA ASP A 4 11.30 23.07 -4.92
C ASP A 4 10.48 21.87 -4.37
N ILE A 5 9.69 22.06 -3.29
CA ILE A 5 8.71 21.08 -2.77
C ILE A 5 7.21 21.29 -3.17
N PRO A 6 6.67 22.46 -3.56
CA PRO A 6 5.21 22.59 -3.67
C PRO A 6 4.55 21.82 -4.84
N SER A 7 5.25 21.60 -5.95
CA SER A 7 4.66 21.00 -7.16
C SER A 7 4.55 19.47 -7.12
N THR A 8 5.48 18.80 -6.44
CA THR A 8 5.53 17.33 -6.40
C THR A 8 4.45 16.75 -5.49
N THR A 9 4.29 17.30 -4.28
CA THR A 9 3.25 16.87 -3.33
C THR A 9 1.84 17.05 -3.92
N SER A 10 1.58 18.17 -4.59
CA SER A 10 0.28 18.45 -5.21
C SER A 10 -0.09 17.42 -6.29
N ARG A 11 0.88 16.95 -7.09
CA ARG A 11 0.64 15.94 -8.13
C ARG A 11 0.39 14.55 -7.57
N ILE A 12 1.08 14.18 -6.49
CA ILE A 12 0.91 12.89 -5.82
C ILE A 12 -0.51 12.77 -5.28
N THR A 13 -1.01 13.80 -4.61
CA THR A 13 -2.39 13.82 -4.10
C THR A 13 -3.42 13.75 -5.22
N GLN A 14 -3.14 14.33 -6.40
CA GLN A 14 -4.03 14.26 -7.56
C GLN A 14 -4.07 12.86 -8.19
N ASN A 15 -2.93 12.16 -8.25
CA ASN A 15 -2.83 10.85 -8.91
C ASN A 15 -3.21 9.69 -7.99
N ALA A 16 -3.22 9.91 -6.67
CA ALA A 16 -3.59 8.90 -5.68
C ALA A 16 -5.04 8.46 -5.85
N GLN A 17 -5.24 7.15 -5.95
CA GLN A 17 -6.56 6.54 -5.97
C GLN A 17 -7.24 6.70 -4.60
N LYS A 18 -8.54 7.03 -4.63
CA LYS A 18 -9.38 7.03 -3.43
C LYS A 18 -9.89 5.62 -3.17
N PHE A 19 -9.74 5.15 -1.94
CA PHE A 19 -10.26 3.87 -1.51
C PHE A 19 -11.59 4.06 -0.79
N PRO A 20 -12.60 3.20 -1.06
CA PRO A 20 -13.79 3.15 -0.24
C PRO A 20 -13.42 2.79 1.20
N THR A 21 -13.98 3.52 2.17
CA THR A 21 -13.77 3.30 3.61
C THR A 21 -14.88 2.47 4.25
N SER A 22 -15.87 2.05 3.47
CA SER A 22 -17.04 1.27 3.90
C SER A 22 -17.57 0.40 2.75
N GLY A 23 -18.46 -0.54 3.06
CA GLY A 23 -19.06 -1.44 2.07
C GLY A 23 -18.34 -2.78 1.91
N PHE A 24 -17.52 -3.15 2.89
CA PHE A 24 -16.88 -4.46 3.00
C PHE A 24 -17.13 -5.03 4.38
N ASP A 25 -17.07 -6.35 4.49
CA ASP A 25 -17.15 -7.04 5.77
C ASP A 25 -15.89 -6.76 6.61
N ILE A 26 -16.10 -6.52 7.90
CA ILE A 26 -15.01 -6.31 8.85
C ILE A 26 -14.66 -7.67 9.44
N ILE A 27 -13.43 -8.10 9.20
CA ILE A 27 -12.87 -9.30 9.83
C ILE A 27 -12.64 -9.02 11.31
N GLN A 28 -13.02 -9.96 12.17
CA GLN A 28 -12.85 -9.79 13.61
C GLN A 28 -11.36 -9.86 13.98
N PRO A 29 -10.86 -9.04 14.91
CA PRO A 29 -9.43 -9.02 15.26
C PRO A 29 -8.86 -10.33 15.81
N ASN A 30 -9.72 -11.27 16.20
CA ASN A 30 -9.35 -12.58 16.72
C ASN A 30 -9.33 -13.69 15.65
N GLU A 31 -9.75 -13.37 14.43
CA GLU A 31 -9.69 -14.28 13.29
C GLU A 31 -8.31 -14.20 12.66
N LYS A 32 -7.60 -15.33 12.64
CA LYS A 32 -6.28 -15.40 12.02
C LYS A 32 -6.40 -15.30 10.52
N MET A 33 -5.59 -14.45 9.91
CA MET A 33 -5.39 -14.47 8.47
C MET A 33 -4.42 -15.60 8.08
N GLU A 34 -4.43 -16.01 6.81
CA GLU A 34 -3.59 -17.11 6.28
C GLU A 34 -2.09 -16.99 6.66
N GLU A 35 -1.55 -15.77 6.73
CA GLU A 35 -0.15 -15.52 7.15
C GLU A 35 0.09 -15.79 8.64
N GLU A 36 -0.91 -15.52 9.48
CA GLU A 36 -0.85 -15.67 10.93
C GLU A 36 -1.02 -17.15 11.39
N GLU A 37 -1.31 -18.02 10.43
CA GLU A 37 -1.30 -19.47 10.62
C GLU A 37 0.10 -20.08 10.54
N LEU A 38 1.09 -19.34 10.00
CA LEU A 38 2.46 -19.82 9.92
C LEU A 38 3.08 -19.96 11.34
N PRO A 39 3.74 -21.10 11.67
CA PRO A 39 4.26 -21.36 13.02
C PRO A 39 5.20 -20.28 13.56
N ASP A 40 5.98 -19.65 12.67
CA ASP A 40 6.99 -18.65 13.02
C ASP A 40 6.52 -17.22 12.72
N TYR A 41 5.23 -17.01 12.46
CA TYR A 41 4.69 -15.68 12.22
C TYR A 41 4.77 -14.82 13.48
N GLU A 42 5.36 -13.65 13.33
CA GLU A 42 5.35 -12.62 14.36
C GLU A 42 5.12 -11.26 13.71
N ALA A 43 3.94 -10.66 13.90
CA ALA A 43 3.55 -9.39 13.28
C ALA A 43 4.59 -8.27 13.45
N ARG A 44 5.30 -8.23 14.59
CA ARG A 44 6.38 -7.27 14.89
C ARG A 44 7.58 -7.33 13.93
N ARG A 45 7.74 -8.44 13.18
CA ARG A 45 8.80 -8.63 12.19
C ARG A 45 8.45 -8.01 10.84
N PHE A 46 7.19 -7.64 10.63
CA PHE A 46 6.67 -7.11 9.38
C PHE A 46 6.25 -5.65 9.53
N TYR A 47 6.27 -4.91 8.42
CA TYR A 47 5.75 -3.55 8.40
C TYR A 47 4.21 -3.59 8.32
N PRO A 48 3.46 -2.84 9.16
CA PRO A 48 2.00 -2.85 9.17
C PRO A 48 1.42 -2.00 8.03
N VAL A 49 1.57 -2.48 6.80
CA VAL A 49 1.13 -1.80 5.57
C VAL A 49 -0.37 -1.50 5.60
N ARG A 50 -0.79 -0.29 5.19
CA ARG A 50 -2.20 0.08 5.00
C ARG A 50 -2.55 0.29 3.53
N LEU A 51 -3.75 -0.14 3.12
CA LEU A 51 -4.26 0.19 1.78
C LEU A 51 -4.34 1.71 1.60
N GLY A 52 -3.88 2.21 0.46
CA GLY A 52 -3.79 3.63 0.16
C GLY A 52 -2.58 4.35 0.74
N GLU A 53 -1.76 3.70 1.56
CA GLU A 53 -0.48 4.25 2.04
C GLU A 53 0.45 4.57 0.87
N ILE A 54 1.21 5.67 0.97
CA ILE A 54 2.14 6.11 -0.07
C ILE A 54 3.58 6.01 0.44
N TYR A 55 4.34 5.08 -0.12
CA TYR A 55 5.77 4.94 0.17
C TYR A 55 6.61 5.87 -0.69
N GLN A 56 7.59 6.51 -0.03
CA GLN A 56 8.57 7.40 -0.66
C GLN A 56 7.92 8.47 -1.57
N ASN A 57 6.71 8.92 -1.22
CA ASN A 57 5.96 9.90 -2.00
C ASN A 57 5.75 9.48 -3.47
N ARG A 58 5.67 8.17 -3.76
CA ARG A 58 5.59 7.66 -5.14
C ARG A 58 4.71 6.43 -5.29
N TYR A 59 4.80 5.47 -4.40
CA TYR A 59 4.15 4.17 -4.58
C TYR A 59 2.94 4.06 -3.66
N GLN A 60 1.74 4.11 -4.22
CA GLN A 60 0.51 3.92 -3.47
C GLN A 60 0.16 2.43 -3.40
N VAL A 61 -0.05 1.91 -2.19
CA VAL A 61 -0.48 0.51 -1.98
C VAL A 61 -1.92 0.32 -2.43
N VAL A 62 -2.16 -0.72 -3.24
CA VAL A 62 -3.47 -1.02 -3.84
C VAL A 62 -4.06 -2.33 -3.34
N ALA A 63 -3.26 -3.39 -3.24
CA ALA A 63 -3.74 -4.71 -2.83
C ALA A 63 -2.60 -5.59 -2.30
N LYS A 64 -2.92 -6.55 -1.43
CA LYS A 64 -2.00 -7.63 -1.06
C LYS A 64 -2.00 -8.67 -2.18
N LEU A 65 -0.81 -9.08 -2.66
CA LEU A 65 -0.66 -10.10 -3.71
C LEU A 65 -0.30 -11.47 -3.14
N GLY A 66 0.37 -11.50 -1.98
CA GLY A 66 0.78 -12.75 -1.35
C GLY A 66 1.63 -12.52 -0.11
N PHE A 67 1.94 -13.60 0.58
CA PHE A 67 2.77 -13.62 1.78
C PHE A 67 3.63 -14.88 1.79
N GLY A 68 4.73 -14.82 2.53
CA GLY A 68 5.59 -15.95 2.84
C GLY A 68 6.22 -15.78 4.22
N SER A 69 7.10 -16.70 4.60
CA SER A 69 7.71 -16.72 5.94
C SER A 69 8.49 -15.44 6.29
N SER A 70 9.01 -14.71 5.29
CA SER A 70 9.91 -13.58 5.51
C SER A 70 9.39 -12.25 4.96
N ALA A 71 8.39 -12.26 4.06
CA ALA A 71 7.93 -11.04 3.41
C ALA A 71 6.49 -11.14 2.93
N THR A 72 5.86 -9.97 2.79
CA THR A 72 4.55 -9.79 2.16
C THR A 72 4.72 -9.02 0.86
N THR A 73 4.10 -9.49 -0.22
CA THR A 73 4.13 -8.82 -1.52
C THR A 73 2.88 -7.97 -1.69
N TRP A 74 3.07 -6.68 -2.02
CA TRP A 74 1.99 -5.71 -2.23
C TRP A 74 2.01 -5.17 -3.65
N LEU A 75 0.85 -5.11 -4.28
CA LEU A 75 0.65 -4.35 -5.51
C LEU A 75 0.64 -2.86 -5.17
N SER A 76 1.45 -2.09 -5.89
CA SER A 76 1.48 -0.64 -5.75
C SER A 76 1.34 0.04 -7.11
N ARG A 77 0.70 1.22 -7.12
CA ARG A 77 0.65 2.12 -8.28
C ARG A 77 1.76 3.16 -8.14
N ASP A 78 2.52 3.38 -9.21
CA ASP A 78 3.43 4.52 -9.31
C ASP A 78 2.64 5.81 -9.59
N LEU A 79 2.78 6.80 -8.73
CA LEU A 79 2.11 8.10 -8.82
C LEU A 79 2.95 9.16 -9.56
N THR A 80 4.21 8.84 -9.85
CA THR A 80 5.15 9.72 -10.57
C THR A 80 5.33 9.31 -12.03
N GLU A 81 5.00 8.06 -12.36
CA GLU A 81 4.90 7.65 -13.75
C GLU A 81 3.77 8.45 -14.40
N LYS A 82 4.09 9.18 -15.47
CA LYS A 82 3.05 9.75 -16.32
C LYS A 82 2.24 8.56 -16.82
N ALA A 83 0.92 8.58 -16.65
CA ALA A 83 0.01 7.72 -17.40
C ALA A 83 0.32 7.90 -18.88
N THR A 84 1.26 7.11 -19.39
CA THR A 84 1.80 7.28 -20.74
C THR A 84 1.05 6.31 -21.60
N MET A 85 0.16 6.89 -22.39
CA MET A 85 -0.50 6.38 -23.58
C MET A 85 -1.63 5.37 -23.36
N SER A 86 -2.85 5.91 -23.32
CA SER A 86 -3.96 5.35 -24.08
C SER A 86 -3.50 5.05 -25.51
N HIS A 87 -3.67 3.80 -25.96
CA HIS A 87 -3.91 3.49 -27.37
C HIS A 87 -5.42 3.44 -27.59
#